data_AF-A0A7S3GLC3-F1
#
_entry.id   AF-A0A7S3GLC3-F1
#
_cell.length_a   1.000
_cell.length_b   1.000
_cell.length_c   1.000
_cell.angle_alpha   90.00
_cell.angle_beta   90.00
_cell.angle_gamma   90.00
#
_symmetry.space_group_name_H-M   'P 1'
#
loop_
_entity.id
_entity.type
_entity.pdbx_description
1 polymer ?
#
loop_
_entity_poly.entity_id
_entity_poly.type
_entity_poly.pdbx_seq_one_letter_code
_entity_poly.pdbx_strand_id
1 'polypeptide(L)'
;MEKWKHVTSQFIRALRAAREEALKEEKEEEGKDEKGEGEKKEEKKKKKKHVFEFCGVNVPTMEIFQRMSDMKLLKKKIETAGDGFISKELKNATWKNVTWTKVEDAKLLRALQKHGYDNWEAVMKDEEFGIEKVLAGSEEKVRNDTLRRRCNLVIKSLREDPAKQKPKPKKASAAKAAVEKPVAEGFNIDKEATRVIDQNVETLGKLLKAFHEKERDARKQAMEQHIPPLGDAFTKAAEGAGERKQQFLDELWRRAAVALKKEGKWEKFRDYYTKRHRGEEDADEQRPAKKKKTA
;
A
#
# COMPACT_ATOMS: atom_id res chain seq x y z
N MET A 1 0.60 -27.39 -20.84
CA MET A 1 -0.22 -26.15 -20.95
C MET A 1 -1.53 -26.21 -20.17
N GLU A 2 -2.20 -27.37 -20.04
CA GLU A 2 -3.51 -27.46 -19.36
C GLU A 2 -3.49 -27.13 -17.87
N LYS A 3 -2.43 -27.53 -17.15
CA LYS A 3 -2.25 -27.21 -15.72
C LYS A 3 -2.28 -25.69 -15.46
N TRP A 4 -1.63 -24.90 -16.33
CA TRP A 4 -1.64 -23.43 -16.22
C TRP A 4 -3.01 -22.84 -16.51
N LYS A 5 -3.75 -23.35 -17.50
CA LYS A 5 -5.12 -22.92 -17.77
C LYS A 5 -6.03 -23.13 -16.55
N HIS A 6 -5.87 -24.27 -15.85
CA HIS A 6 -6.63 -24.56 -14.64
C HIS A 6 -6.30 -23.56 -13.52
N VAL A 7 -5.02 -23.37 -13.20
CA VAL A 7 -4.59 -22.43 -12.14
C VAL A 7 -5.04 -21.00 -12.45
N THR A 8 -4.89 -20.53 -13.69
CA THR A 8 -5.37 -19.21 -14.11
C THR A 8 -6.89 -19.09 -13.98
N SER A 9 -7.65 -20.14 -14.30
CA SER A 9 -9.10 -20.15 -14.13
C SER A 9 -9.49 -20.02 -12.66
N GLN A 10 -8.83 -20.77 -11.77
CA GLN A 10 -9.05 -20.68 -10.32
C GLN A 10 -8.70 -19.31 -9.78
N PHE A 11 -7.57 -18.73 -10.20
CA PHE A 11 -7.18 -17.38 -9.83
C PHE A 11 -8.23 -16.35 -10.25
N ILE A 12 -8.73 -16.41 -11.49
CA ILE A 12 -9.75 -15.49 -11.98
C ILE A 12 -11.06 -15.63 -11.18
N ARG A 13 -11.46 -16.85 -10.81
CA ARG A 13 -12.65 -17.09 -9.99
C ARG A 13 -12.49 -16.50 -8.60
N ALA A 14 -11.37 -16.79 -7.92
CA ALA A 14 -11.06 -16.26 -6.59
C ALA A 14 -11.00 -14.72 -6.60
N LEU A 15 -10.35 -14.14 -7.62
CA LEU A 15 -10.25 -12.70 -7.79
C LEU A 15 -11.63 -12.04 -7.97
N ARG A 16 -12.55 -12.67 -8.72
CA ARG A 16 -13.93 -12.16 -8.87
C ARG A 16 -14.72 -12.25 -7.56
N ALA A 17 -14.64 -13.37 -6.85
CA ALA A 17 -15.29 -13.54 -5.56
C ALA A 17 -14.80 -12.49 -4.54
N ALA A 18 -13.49 -12.30 -4.44
CA ALA A 18 -12.89 -11.29 -3.56
C ALA A 18 -13.34 -9.85 -3.88
N ARG A 19 -13.64 -9.56 -5.16
CA ARG A 19 -14.20 -8.25 -5.55
C ARG A 19 -15.65 -8.11 -5.14
N GLU A 20 -16.46 -9.15 -5.30
CA GLU A 20 -17.86 -9.11 -4.89
C GLU A 20 -17.99 -8.93 -3.38
N GLU A 21 -17.13 -9.58 -2.61
CA GLU A 21 -17.03 -9.38 -1.16
C GLU A 21 -16.62 -7.94 -0.82
N ALA A 22 -15.57 -7.41 -1.46
CA ALA A 22 -15.15 -6.02 -1.28
C ALA A 22 -16.28 -5.00 -1.58
N LEU A 23 -17.06 -5.24 -2.64
CA LEU A 23 -18.19 -4.37 -3.01
C LEU A 23 -19.38 -4.50 -2.04
N LYS A 24 -19.56 -5.65 -1.40
CA LYS A 24 -20.58 -5.83 -0.34
C LYS A 24 -20.16 -5.08 0.93
N GLU A 25 -18.90 -5.22 1.34
CA GLU A 25 -18.34 -4.49 2.49
C GLU A 25 -18.48 -2.96 2.30
N GLU A 26 -18.15 -2.43 1.11
CA GLU A 26 -18.31 -1.00 0.81
C GLU A 26 -19.78 -0.52 0.93
N LYS A 27 -20.76 -1.31 0.49
CA LYS A 27 -22.19 -0.96 0.59
C LYS A 27 -22.73 -1.04 2.01
N GLU A 28 -22.27 -2.02 2.80
CA GLU A 28 -22.67 -2.15 4.20
C GLU A 28 -22.10 -1.02 5.06
N GLU A 29 -20.91 -0.51 4.74
CA GLU A 29 -20.35 0.68 5.39
C GLU A 29 -21.11 1.96 5.02
N GLU A 30 -21.50 2.14 3.76
CA GLU A 30 -22.28 3.32 3.33
C GLU A 30 -23.69 3.35 3.93
N GLY A 31 -24.36 2.19 4.05
CA GLY A 31 -25.71 2.11 4.66
C GLY A 31 -25.75 2.37 6.17
N LYS A 32 -24.62 2.28 6.87
CA LYS A 32 -24.53 2.64 8.30
C LYS A 32 -24.39 4.14 8.52
N ASP A 33 -23.80 4.86 7.56
CA ASP A 33 -23.58 6.30 7.66
C ASP A 33 -24.87 7.11 7.39
N GLU A 34 -25.88 6.55 6.69
CA GLU A 34 -27.17 7.23 6.41
C GLU A 34 -28.19 7.19 7.57
N LYS A 35 -28.00 6.38 8.61
CA LYS A 35 -28.91 6.28 9.77
C LYS A 35 -28.47 7.06 11.01
N GLY A 36 -27.39 7.83 10.94
CA GLY A 36 -26.84 8.61 12.05
C GLY A 36 -26.66 10.08 11.70
N GLU A 37 -27.75 10.85 11.58
CA GLU A 37 -27.67 12.30 11.68
C GLU A 37 -27.35 12.68 13.14
N GLY A 38 -26.09 13.04 13.40
CA GLY A 38 -25.71 13.66 14.67
C GLY A 38 -24.24 13.50 15.02
N GLU A 39 -23.49 14.58 14.86
CA GLU A 39 -22.11 14.78 15.32
C GLU A 39 -20.96 14.17 14.49
N LYS A 40 -20.42 15.05 13.63
CA LYS A 40 -19.07 14.99 13.06
C LYS A 40 -18.03 14.55 14.09
N LYS A 41 -17.50 13.33 13.93
CA LYS A 41 -16.13 13.01 14.33
C LYS A 41 -15.35 12.57 13.09
N GLU A 42 -14.45 13.45 12.66
CA GLU A 42 -13.54 13.28 11.53
C GLU A 42 -12.46 12.25 11.89
N GLU A 43 -12.86 11.00 12.11
CA GLU A 43 -11.95 9.89 12.23
C GLU A 43 -11.71 9.36 10.82
N LYS A 44 -10.50 9.53 10.30
CA LYS A 44 -10.08 8.98 9.00
C LYS A 44 -10.34 7.46 9.01
N LYS A 45 -11.49 7.00 8.48
CA LYS A 45 -11.75 5.59 8.15
C LYS A 45 -10.50 5.09 7.41
N LYS A 46 -9.69 4.26 8.08
CA LYS A 46 -8.57 3.56 7.44
C LYS A 46 -9.20 2.65 6.39
N LYS A 47 -9.16 3.06 5.13
CA LYS A 47 -9.68 2.24 4.02
C LYS A 47 -9.04 0.85 4.12
N LYS A 48 -9.86 -0.16 4.45
CA LYS A 48 -9.45 -1.55 4.51
C LYS A 48 -8.91 -1.92 3.12
N LYS A 49 -7.67 -2.42 3.08
CA LYS A 49 -7.10 -2.89 1.81
C LYS A 49 -7.73 -4.24 1.51
N HIS A 50 -8.59 -4.31 0.49
CA HIS A 50 -9.15 -5.56 0.02
C HIS A 50 -8.04 -6.42 -0.60
N VAL A 51 -7.59 -7.40 0.17
CA VAL A 51 -6.52 -8.35 -0.18
C VAL A 51 -7.07 -9.75 0.04
N PHE A 52 -6.84 -10.66 -0.88
CA PHE A 52 -7.13 -12.08 -0.70
C PHE A 52 -5.86 -12.91 -0.84
N GLU A 53 -5.82 -14.07 -0.19
CA GLU A 53 -4.70 -15.00 -0.31
C GLU A 53 -4.97 -15.99 -1.45
N PHE A 54 -4.00 -16.17 -2.35
CA PHE A 54 -4.03 -17.17 -3.39
C PHE A 54 -2.70 -17.91 -3.43
N CYS A 55 -2.71 -19.22 -3.18
CA CYS A 55 -1.51 -20.07 -3.14
C CYS A 55 -0.40 -19.50 -2.23
N GLY A 56 -0.75 -19.00 -1.04
CA GLY A 56 0.22 -18.42 -0.09
C GLY A 56 0.64 -16.98 -0.40
N VAL A 57 0.07 -16.35 -1.44
CA VAL A 57 0.41 -14.99 -1.86
C VAL A 57 -0.75 -14.05 -1.56
N ASN A 58 -0.45 -12.94 -0.88
CA ASN A 58 -1.40 -11.86 -0.67
C ASN A 58 -1.57 -11.02 -1.95
N VAL A 59 -2.79 -11.01 -2.47
CA VAL A 59 -3.12 -10.39 -3.74
C VAL A 59 -4.03 -9.17 -3.50
N PRO A 60 -3.58 -7.94 -3.83
CA PRO A 60 -4.40 -6.74 -3.69
C PRO A 60 -5.48 -6.69 -4.76
N THR A 61 -6.69 -7.14 -4.42
CA THR A 61 -7.83 -7.29 -5.33
C THR A 61 -8.11 -5.99 -6.10
N MET A 62 -8.28 -4.88 -5.37
CA MET A 62 -8.69 -3.62 -5.96
C MET A 62 -7.64 -3.02 -6.89
N GLU A 63 -6.36 -3.22 -6.59
CA GLU A 63 -5.27 -2.75 -7.45
C GLU A 63 -5.25 -3.50 -8.79
N ILE A 64 -5.50 -4.82 -8.78
CA ILE A 64 -5.58 -5.61 -10.02
C ILE A 64 -6.77 -5.19 -10.87
N PHE A 65 -7.96 -5.05 -10.29
CA PHE A 65 -9.14 -4.58 -11.05
C PHE A 65 -8.96 -3.17 -11.57
N GLN A 66 -8.37 -2.29 -10.76
CA GLN A 66 -8.08 -0.94 -11.20
C GLN A 66 -7.13 -0.95 -12.40
N ARG A 67 -6.09 -1.79 -12.36
CA ARG A 67 -5.13 -1.93 -13.45
C ARG A 67 -5.77 -2.51 -14.71
N MET A 68 -6.61 -3.53 -14.58
CA MET A 68 -7.37 -4.07 -15.72
C MET A 68 -8.28 -3.01 -16.36
N SER A 69 -8.96 -2.20 -15.53
CA SER A 69 -9.78 -1.09 -16.02
C SER A 69 -8.94 -0.04 -16.74
N ASP A 70 -7.75 0.26 -16.23
CA ASP A 70 -6.83 1.24 -16.82
C ASP A 70 -6.32 0.80 -18.18
N MET A 71 -5.91 -0.46 -18.31
CA MET A 71 -5.45 -1.01 -19.59
C MET A 71 -6.57 -1.06 -20.62
N LYS A 72 -7.81 -1.38 -20.21
CA LYS A 72 -8.98 -1.33 -21.09
C LYS A 72 -9.29 0.09 -21.56
N LEU A 73 -9.28 1.05 -20.64
CA LEU A 73 -9.49 2.46 -20.97
C LEU A 73 -8.42 2.95 -21.94
N LEU A 74 -7.16 2.61 -21.67
CA LEU A 74 -6.03 3.02 -22.49
C LEU A 74 -6.14 2.48 -23.91
N LYS A 75 -6.42 1.17 -24.06
CA LYS A 75 -6.67 0.55 -25.37
C LYS A 75 -7.78 1.28 -26.12
N LYS A 76 -8.93 1.50 -25.49
CA LYS A 76 -10.06 2.22 -26.09
C LYS A 76 -9.67 3.64 -26.54
N LYS A 77 -8.93 4.37 -25.70
CA LYS A 77 -8.52 5.76 -25.99
C LYS A 77 -7.51 5.83 -27.13
N ILE A 78 -6.56 4.89 -27.18
CA ILE A 78 -5.59 4.78 -28.29
C ILE A 78 -6.33 4.45 -29.60
N GLU A 79 -7.27 3.51 -29.57
CA GLU A 79 -8.08 3.13 -30.75
C GLU A 79 -8.96 4.28 -31.24
N THR A 80 -9.50 5.10 -30.33
CA THR A 80 -10.43 6.20 -30.70
C THR A 80 -9.69 7.44 -31.20
N ALA A 81 -8.59 7.83 -30.54
CA ALA A 81 -7.96 9.13 -30.73
C ALA A 81 -6.53 9.05 -31.31
N GLY A 82 -6.03 7.84 -31.60
CA GLY A 82 -4.70 7.65 -32.18
C GLY A 82 -3.60 8.24 -31.29
N ASP A 83 -2.76 9.10 -31.86
CA ASP A 83 -1.62 9.74 -31.17
C ASP A 83 -2.07 10.87 -30.22
N GLY A 84 -3.27 11.43 -30.43
CA GLY A 84 -3.81 12.57 -29.69
C GLY A 84 -4.61 12.22 -28.44
N PHE A 85 -4.55 10.98 -27.94
CA PHE A 85 -5.43 10.49 -26.89
C PHE A 85 -5.21 11.14 -25.51
N ILE A 86 -4.03 11.69 -25.26
CA ILE A 86 -3.78 12.56 -24.11
C ILE A 86 -4.31 13.93 -24.53
N SER A 87 -5.42 14.39 -23.96
CA SER A 87 -5.98 15.71 -24.27
C SER A 87 -5.45 16.78 -23.30
N LYS A 88 -5.49 16.48 -22.00
CA LYS A 88 -5.11 17.39 -20.92
C LYS A 88 -3.60 17.69 -20.95
N GLU A 89 -3.26 18.98 -20.90
CA GLU A 89 -1.88 19.39 -20.64
C GLU A 89 -1.53 19.05 -19.19
N LEU A 90 -0.68 18.03 -19.04
CA LEU A 90 -0.07 17.69 -17.76
C LEU A 90 1.25 18.46 -17.65
N LYS A 91 1.58 18.91 -16.44
CA LYS A 91 2.89 19.49 -16.17
C LYS A 91 3.98 18.53 -16.65
N ASN A 92 4.92 19.01 -17.44
CA ASN A 92 6.06 18.23 -17.93
C ASN A 92 6.81 17.58 -16.77
N ALA A 93 7.40 16.41 -17.01
CA ALA A 93 8.20 15.77 -15.97
C ALA A 93 9.51 16.54 -15.79
N THR A 94 9.87 16.85 -14.54
CA THR A 94 11.08 17.62 -14.21
C THR A 94 12.25 16.69 -13.90
N TRP A 95 12.51 15.73 -14.78
CA TRP A 95 13.65 14.82 -14.62
C TRP A 95 14.91 15.52 -15.12
N LYS A 96 16.00 15.45 -14.36
CA LYS A 96 17.24 16.17 -14.67
C LYS A 96 17.73 15.79 -16.06
N ASN A 97 17.95 16.80 -16.92
CA ASN A 97 18.45 16.67 -18.28
C ASN A 97 17.61 15.77 -19.21
N VAL A 98 16.34 15.51 -18.88
CA VAL A 98 15.40 14.80 -19.76
C VAL A 98 14.24 15.73 -20.12
N THR A 99 14.10 16.00 -21.41
CA THR A 99 12.92 16.67 -21.94
C THR A 99 11.78 15.67 -22.03
N TRP A 100 10.98 15.57 -20.98
CA TRP A 100 9.82 14.68 -20.93
C TRP A 100 8.51 15.47 -21.12
N THR A 101 7.94 15.34 -22.30
CA THR A 101 6.71 16.04 -22.70
C THR A 101 5.53 15.09 -22.79
N LYS A 102 4.41 15.64 -23.26
CA LYS A 102 3.20 14.89 -23.58
C LYS A 102 3.42 13.81 -24.65
N VAL A 103 4.37 14.03 -25.56
CA VAL A 103 4.72 13.05 -26.61
C VAL A 103 5.35 11.81 -25.99
N GLU A 104 6.27 12.00 -25.05
CA GLU A 104 6.92 10.90 -24.32
C GLU A 104 5.91 10.17 -23.43
N ASP A 105 4.96 10.88 -22.82
CA ASP A 105 3.86 10.23 -22.09
C ASP A 105 3.01 9.33 -23.01
N ALA A 106 2.70 9.78 -24.22
CA ALA A 106 1.92 9.00 -25.19
C ALA A 106 2.67 7.73 -25.62
N LYS A 107 3.97 7.87 -25.93
CA LYS A 107 4.85 6.74 -26.27
C LYS A 107 4.95 5.74 -25.11
N LEU A 108 5.15 6.22 -23.88
CA LEU A 108 5.26 5.37 -22.70
C LEU A 108 3.98 4.54 -22.47
N LEU A 109 2.82 5.17 -22.60
CA LEU A 109 1.55 4.47 -22.44
C LEU A 109 1.30 3.45 -23.56
N ARG A 110 1.71 3.72 -24.81
CA ARG A 110 1.64 2.73 -25.89
C ARG A 110 2.53 1.53 -25.64
N ALA A 111 3.77 1.76 -25.21
CA ALA A 111 4.68 0.69 -24.84
C ALA A 111 4.07 -0.20 -23.73
N LEU A 112 3.42 0.40 -22.74
CA LEU A 112 2.71 -0.34 -21.68
C LEU A 112 1.48 -1.10 -22.20
N GLN A 113 0.77 -0.56 -23.19
CA GLN A 113 -0.34 -1.27 -23.84
C GLN A 113 0.16 -2.50 -24.61
N LYS A 114 1.31 -2.39 -25.29
CA LYS A 114 1.92 -3.46 -26.08
C LYS A 114 2.54 -4.56 -25.21
N HIS A 115 3.35 -4.19 -24.22
CA HIS A 115 4.15 -5.12 -23.42
C HIS A 115 3.54 -5.53 -22.08
N GLY A 116 2.48 -4.83 -21.68
CA GLY A 116 1.84 -4.98 -20.38
C GLY A 116 2.37 -3.99 -19.35
N TYR A 117 1.49 -3.66 -18.40
CA TYR A 117 1.85 -2.78 -17.30
C TYR A 117 2.90 -3.46 -16.41
N ASP A 118 3.92 -2.70 -15.98
CA ASP A 118 5.07 -3.15 -15.18
C ASP A 118 6.11 -4.04 -15.86
N ASN A 119 5.96 -4.35 -17.15
CA ASN A 119 7.01 -5.01 -17.92
C ASN A 119 8.08 -3.99 -18.40
N TRP A 120 8.73 -3.33 -17.44
CA TRP A 120 9.64 -2.22 -17.71
C TRP A 120 10.84 -2.62 -18.56
N GLU A 121 11.31 -3.86 -18.46
CA GLU A 121 12.41 -4.36 -19.29
C GLU A 121 12.04 -4.40 -20.77
N ALA A 122 10.86 -4.92 -21.11
CA ALA A 122 10.37 -4.94 -22.47
C ALA A 122 10.03 -3.52 -22.98
N VAL A 123 9.44 -2.70 -22.11
CA VAL A 123 9.11 -1.30 -22.43
C VAL A 123 10.36 -0.46 -22.75
N MET A 124 11.46 -0.67 -22.03
CA MET A 124 12.70 0.06 -22.27
C MET A 124 13.38 -0.38 -23.57
N LYS A 125 13.45 -1.69 -23.79
CA LYS A 125 14.09 -2.29 -24.97
C LYS A 125 13.30 -2.11 -26.27
N ASP A 126 12.08 -1.58 -26.21
CA ASP A 126 11.27 -1.35 -27.41
C ASP A 126 11.78 -0.14 -28.21
N GLU A 127 12.43 -0.43 -29.34
CA GLU A 127 12.96 0.56 -30.26
C GLU A 127 11.87 1.41 -30.94
N GLU A 128 10.65 0.86 -31.09
CA GLU A 128 9.52 1.55 -31.73
C GLU A 128 9.13 2.83 -30.96
N PHE A 129 9.14 2.75 -29.63
CA PHE A 129 8.79 3.87 -28.76
C PHE A 129 10.01 4.65 -28.27
N GLY A 130 11.21 4.07 -28.34
CA GLY A 130 12.47 4.75 -28.07
C GLY A 130 12.58 5.34 -26.65
N ILE A 131 11.87 4.77 -25.68
CA ILE A 131 11.80 5.28 -24.30
C ILE A 131 13.19 5.29 -23.66
N GLU A 132 14.00 4.24 -23.89
CA GLU A 132 15.37 4.17 -23.39
C GLU A 132 16.25 5.29 -23.95
N LYS A 133 16.10 5.65 -25.24
CA LYS A 133 16.87 6.74 -25.85
C LYS A 133 16.55 8.11 -25.22
N VAL A 134 15.27 8.35 -24.93
CA VAL A 134 14.82 9.57 -24.25
C VAL A 134 15.39 9.64 -22.84
N LEU A 135 15.40 8.51 -22.13
CA LEU A 135 15.92 8.44 -20.76
C LEU A 135 17.45 8.40 -20.69
N ALA A 136 18.14 7.94 -21.74
CA ALA A 136 19.61 7.90 -21.80
C ALA A 136 20.25 9.31 -21.73
N GLY A 137 19.49 10.36 -22.06
CA GLY A 137 19.92 11.75 -21.85
C GLY A 137 19.95 12.20 -20.39
N SER A 138 19.41 11.41 -19.46
CA SER A 138 19.47 11.71 -18.02
C SER A 138 20.86 11.45 -17.46
N GLU A 139 21.38 12.37 -16.65
CA GLU A 139 22.55 12.10 -15.79
C GLU A 139 22.27 11.01 -14.75
N GLU A 140 21.00 10.88 -14.34
CA GLU A 140 20.56 9.93 -13.31
C GLU A 140 19.50 8.99 -13.88
N LYS A 141 19.77 7.68 -13.83
CA LYS A 141 18.85 6.64 -14.28
C LYS A 141 17.46 6.82 -13.66
N VAL A 142 16.49 7.18 -14.48
CA VAL A 142 15.10 7.33 -14.04
C VAL A 142 14.58 5.99 -13.54
N ARG A 143 14.23 5.95 -12.25
CA ARG A 143 13.74 4.73 -11.59
C ARG A 143 12.38 4.32 -12.14
N ASN A 144 12.13 3.00 -12.22
CA ASN A 144 10.84 2.44 -12.62
C ASN A 144 9.66 2.97 -11.78
N ASP A 145 9.88 3.24 -10.48
CA ASP A 145 8.84 3.82 -9.63
C ASP A 145 8.45 5.25 -10.06
N THR A 146 9.39 6.04 -10.58
CA THR A 146 9.13 7.37 -11.12
C THR A 146 8.27 7.27 -12.38
N LEU A 147 8.57 6.33 -13.27
CA LEU A 147 7.79 6.06 -14.48
C LEU A 147 6.39 5.56 -14.13
N ARG A 148 6.28 4.60 -13.20
CA ARG A 148 5.01 4.09 -12.69
C ARG A 148 4.12 5.21 -12.17
N ARG A 149 4.67 6.13 -11.36
CA ARG A 149 3.95 7.31 -10.86
C ARG A 149 3.50 8.22 -12.00
N ARG A 150 4.38 8.49 -12.99
CA ARG A 150 4.02 9.28 -14.18
C ARG A 150 2.86 8.63 -14.94
N CYS A 151 2.93 7.33 -15.22
CA CYS A 151 1.86 6.59 -15.88
C CYS A 151 0.54 6.70 -15.12
N ASN A 152 0.55 6.51 -13.80
CA ASN A 152 -0.65 6.61 -12.99
C ASN A 152 -1.28 8.01 -13.05
N LEU A 153 -0.45 9.07 -13.09
CA LEU A 153 -0.93 10.45 -13.25
C LEU A 153 -1.58 10.65 -14.62
N VAL A 154 -0.95 10.17 -15.69
CA VAL A 154 -1.48 10.32 -17.05
C VAL A 154 -2.77 9.53 -17.20
N ILE A 155 -2.80 8.25 -16.80
CA ILE A 155 -4.00 7.40 -16.84
C ILE A 155 -5.13 8.01 -16.03
N LYS A 156 -4.85 8.54 -14.83
CA LYS A 156 -5.85 9.24 -14.02
C LYS A 156 -6.43 10.44 -14.76
N SER A 157 -5.61 11.21 -15.46
CA SER A 157 -6.09 12.34 -16.26
C SER A 157 -7.00 11.92 -17.42
N LEU A 158 -6.82 10.71 -17.96
CA LEU A 158 -7.69 10.14 -19.02
C LEU A 158 -9.06 9.70 -18.49
N ARG A 159 -9.18 9.42 -17.18
CA ARG A 159 -10.46 9.08 -16.54
C ARG A 159 -11.31 10.30 -16.23
N GLU A 160 -10.67 11.45 -15.99
CA GLU A 160 -11.36 12.69 -15.65
C GLU A 160 -12.01 13.26 -16.92
N ASP A 161 -13.34 13.12 -17.06
CA ASP A 161 -14.09 13.83 -18.09
C ASP A 161 -13.86 15.34 -17.95
N PRO A 162 -13.51 16.07 -19.03
CA PRO A 162 -13.33 17.51 -18.97
C PRO A 162 -14.60 18.23 -18.49
N ALA A 163 -15.79 17.64 -18.72
CA ALA A 163 -17.08 18.17 -18.30
C ALA A 163 -17.36 18.10 -16.78
N LYS A 164 -16.63 17.28 -16.02
CA LYS A 164 -16.83 17.11 -14.56
C LYS A 164 -15.85 17.91 -13.70
N GLN A 165 -15.04 18.78 -14.30
CA GLN A 165 -14.14 19.65 -13.55
C GLN A 165 -14.91 20.80 -12.88
N LYS A 166 -15.48 20.55 -11.70
CA LYS A 166 -15.81 21.66 -10.80
C LYS A 166 -14.48 22.36 -10.42
N PRO A 167 -14.37 23.69 -10.53
CA PRO A 167 -13.16 24.39 -10.14
C PRO A 167 -12.87 24.09 -8.67
N LYS A 168 -11.74 23.43 -8.39
CA LYS A 168 -11.28 23.29 -7.02
C LYS A 168 -11.06 24.70 -6.48
N PRO A 169 -11.64 25.07 -5.32
CA PRO A 169 -11.33 26.36 -4.71
C PRO A 169 -9.83 26.40 -4.48
N LYS A 170 -9.17 27.38 -5.10
CA LYS A 170 -7.74 27.65 -4.88
C LYS A 170 -7.61 27.88 -3.37
N LYS A 171 -6.95 26.97 -2.66
CA LYS A 171 -6.50 27.25 -1.28
C LYS A 171 -5.52 28.41 -1.40
N ALA A 172 -5.99 29.61 -1.08
CA ALA A 172 -5.12 30.74 -0.85
C ALA A 172 -4.09 30.33 0.21
N SER A 173 -2.82 30.45 -0.14
CA SER A 173 -1.71 30.34 0.79
C SER A 173 -1.83 31.50 1.77
N ALA A 174 -2.49 31.28 2.91
CA ALA A 174 -2.45 32.21 4.01
C ALA A 174 -1.07 32.14 4.68
N ALA A 175 -0.46 33.31 4.76
CA ALA A 175 0.83 33.57 5.35
C ALA A 175 0.94 33.08 6.80
N LYS A 176 2.19 32.82 7.19
CA LYS A 176 2.62 32.62 8.57
C LYS A 176 2.11 33.76 9.46
N ALA A 177 1.31 33.43 10.47
CA ALA A 177 1.13 34.26 11.66
C ALA A 177 1.20 33.34 12.88
N ALA A 178 2.11 33.69 13.79
CA ALA A 178 2.32 33.01 15.06
C ALA A 178 1.09 33.17 15.96
N VAL A 179 0.62 32.06 16.52
CA VAL A 179 -0.32 32.05 17.66
C VAL A 179 0.15 30.95 18.60
N GLU A 180 0.53 31.35 19.80
CA GLU A 180 0.91 30.50 20.92
C GLU A 180 -0.24 29.56 21.30
N LYS A 181 0.08 28.28 21.52
CA LYS A 181 -0.89 27.29 22.01
C LYS A 181 -0.98 27.37 23.54
N PRO A 182 -2.18 27.34 24.14
CA PRO A 182 -2.33 27.06 25.56
C PRO A 182 -2.07 25.56 25.82
N VAL A 183 -1.35 25.31 26.90
CA VAL A 183 -1.05 24.00 27.47
C VAL A 183 -2.35 23.36 27.93
N ALA A 184 -2.65 22.17 27.41
CA ALA A 184 -3.68 21.28 27.95
C ALA A 184 -2.98 20.11 28.63
N GLU A 185 -3.12 20.05 29.95
CA GLU A 185 -2.78 18.90 30.77
C GLU A 185 -3.65 17.70 30.38
N GLY A 186 -3.01 16.60 30.00
CA GLY A 186 -3.66 15.34 29.67
C GLY A 186 -2.64 14.20 29.75
N PHE A 187 -2.90 13.28 30.68
CA PHE A 187 -2.28 11.96 30.84
C PHE A 187 -0.76 11.87 30.65
N ASN A 188 -0.04 12.00 31.77
CA ASN A 188 1.39 11.69 31.86
C ASN A 188 1.59 10.15 31.81
N ILE A 189 1.61 9.58 30.61
CA ILE A 189 2.32 8.31 30.41
C ILE A 189 3.79 8.67 30.58
N ASP A 190 4.44 8.06 31.57
CA ASP A 190 5.83 8.31 31.90
C ASP A 190 6.69 8.36 30.62
N LYS A 191 7.39 9.49 30.41
CA LYS A 191 8.23 9.71 29.23
C LYS A 191 9.28 8.60 29.10
N GLU A 192 9.66 7.98 30.22
CA GLU A 192 10.56 6.85 30.24
C GLU A 192 9.90 5.57 29.68
N ALA A 193 8.61 5.33 29.97
CA ALA A 193 7.88 4.19 29.42
C ALA A 193 7.68 4.31 27.90
N THR A 194 7.44 5.52 27.39
CA THR A 194 7.32 5.76 25.94
C THR A 194 8.66 5.57 25.23
N ARG A 195 9.75 6.05 25.83
CA ARG A 195 11.11 5.87 25.31
C ARG A 195 11.53 4.39 25.25
N VAL A 196 11.19 3.61 26.28
CA VAL A 196 11.46 2.16 26.30
C VAL A 196 10.65 1.41 25.23
N ILE A 197 9.39 1.81 24.99
CA ILE A 197 8.58 1.23 23.91
C ILE A 197 9.20 1.55 22.54
N ASP A 198 9.60 2.80 22.30
CA ASP A 198 10.21 3.22 21.03
C ASP A 198 11.56 2.51 20.78
N GLN A 199 12.39 2.35 21.80
CA GLN A 199 13.65 1.59 21.70
C GLN A 199 13.41 0.10 21.42
N ASN A 200 12.36 -0.49 22.01
CA ASN A 200 11.98 -1.87 21.76
C ASN A 200 11.42 -2.06 20.34
N VAL A 201 10.63 -1.11 19.82
CA VAL A 201 10.13 -1.12 18.45
C VAL A 201 11.28 -1.00 17.44
N GLU A 202 12.26 -0.14 17.70
CA GLU A 202 13.44 -0.01 16.83
C GLU A 202 14.30 -1.28 16.85
N THR A 203 14.49 -1.88 18.02
CA THR A 203 15.23 -3.14 18.19
C THR A 203 14.52 -4.30 17.48
N LEU A 204 13.20 -4.38 17.59
CA LEU A 204 12.37 -5.35 16.85
C LEU A 204 12.47 -5.12 15.33
N GLY A 205 12.48 -3.87 14.88
CA GLY A 205 12.69 -3.52 13.47
C GLY A 205 14.05 -3.97 12.93
N LYS A 206 15.11 -3.83 13.72
CA LYS A 206 16.46 -4.31 13.37
C LYS A 206 16.52 -5.84 13.31
N LEU A 207 15.95 -6.52 14.29
CA LEU A 207 15.87 -7.99 14.33
C LEU A 207 15.07 -8.57 13.14
N LEU A 208 13.96 -7.94 12.77
CA LEU A 208 13.15 -8.37 11.63
C LEU A 208 13.87 -8.19 10.29
N LYS A 209 14.62 -7.08 10.13
CA LYS A 209 15.48 -6.88 8.95
C LYS A 209 16.58 -7.93 8.86
N ALA A 210 17.26 -8.22 9.96
CA ALA A 210 18.30 -9.25 10.02
C ALA A 210 17.76 -10.65 9.72
N PHE A 211 16.54 -10.97 10.19
CA PHE A 211 15.87 -12.22 9.87
C PHE A 211 15.60 -12.36 8.36
N HIS A 212 15.06 -11.32 7.71
CA HIS A 212 14.80 -11.33 6.27
C HIS A 212 16.08 -11.38 5.42
N GLU A 213 17.16 -10.79 5.89
CA GLU A 213 18.47 -10.90 5.25
C GLU A 213 19.01 -12.34 5.32
N LYS A 214 18.95 -12.95 6.51
CA LYS A 214 19.35 -14.35 6.69
C LYS A 214 18.48 -15.32 5.87
N GLU A 215 17.19 -15.07 5.76
CA GLU A 215 16.28 -15.86 4.93
C GLU A 215 16.60 -15.72 3.43
N ARG A 216 16.94 -14.52 2.98
CA ARG A 216 17.37 -14.23 1.61
C ARG A 216 18.67 -14.96 1.26
N ASP A 217 19.63 -14.97 2.17
CA ASP A 217 20.92 -15.64 1.97
C ASP A 217 20.78 -17.17 2.01
N ALA A 218 19.92 -17.70 2.90
CA ALA A 218 19.60 -19.13 2.92
C ALA A 218 18.93 -19.57 1.60
N ARG A 219 18.03 -18.76 1.03
CA ARG A 219 17.42 -19.02 -0.30
C ARG A 219 18.46 -18.99 -1.43
N LYS A 220 19.43 -18.07 -1.37
CA LYS A 220 20.54 -18.00 -2.34
C LYS A 220 21.44 -19.24 -2.25
N GLN A 221 21.86 -19.62 -1.04
CA GLN A 221 22.67 -20.83 -0.83
C GLN A 221 21.94 -22.10 -1.28
N ALA A 222 20.63 -22.20 -1.03
CA ALA A 222 19.82 -23.33 -1.51
C ALA A 222 19.72 -23.39 -3.05
N MET A 223 19.69 -22.23 -3.73
CA MET A 223 19.76 -22.18 -5.20
C MET A 223 21.14 -22.53 -5.76
N GLU A 224 22.22 -22.16 -5.05
CA GLU A 224 23.60 -22.40 -5.46
C GLU A 224 24.03 -23.88 -5.27
N GLN A 225 23.43 -24.60 -4.32
CA GLN A 225 23.67 -26.04 -4.09
C GLN A 225 22.99 -26.98 -5.10
N HIS A 226 22.46 -26.46 -6.21
CA HIS A 226 21.97 -27.24 -7.36
C HIS A 226 21.01 -28.40 -7.02
N ILE A 227 20.11 -28.20 -6.06
CA ILE A 227 19.00 -29.14 -5.82
C ILE A 227 17.96 -28.95 -6.94
N PRO A 228 17.65 -29.97 -7.77
CA PRO A 228 16.70 -29.81 -8.87
C PRO A 228 15.28 -29.53 -8.34
N PRO A 229 14.45 -28.77 -9.07
CA PRO A 229 13.13 -28.38 -8.63
C PRO A 229 12.15 -29.56 -8.77
N LEU A 230 11.97 -30.33 -7.70
CA LEU A 230 10.78 -31.18 -7.53
C LEU A 230 9.74 -30.43 -6.70
N GLY A 231 8.54 -30.29 -7.27
CA GLY A 231 7.44 -29.43 -6.82
C GLY A 231 6.89 -29.65 -5.40
N ASP A 232 7.38 -30.64 -4.66
CA ASP A 232 6.96 -30.93 -3.28
C ASP A 232 7.93 -30.40 -2.20
N ALA A 233 9.18 -30.11 -2.56
CA ALA A 233 10.15 -29.54 -1.62
C ALA A 233 9.90 -28.04 -1.39
N PHE A 234 9.38 -27.34 -2.40
CA PHE A 234 9.12 -25.90 -2.36
C PHE A 234 7.90 -25.56 -1.49
N THR A 235 6.86 -26.40 -1.51
CA THR A 235 5.68 -26.28 -0.65
C THR A 235 6.03 -26.58 0.80
N LYS A 236 6.78 -27.66 1.09
CA LYS A 236 7.28 -27.94 2.46
C LYS A 236 8.23 -26.86 3.00
N ALA A 237 9.06 -26.26 2.15
CA ALA A 237 9.93 -25.15 2.55
C ALA A 237 9.14 -23.87 2.85
N ALA A 238 8.03 -23.61 2.14
CA ALA A 238 7.13 -22.49 2.37
C ALA A 238 6.26 -22.69 3.62
N GLU A 239 5.74 -23.90 3.85
CA GLU A 239 5.04 -24.29 5.08
C GLU A 239 5.96 -24.12 6.30
N GLY A 240 7.21 -24.58 6.20
CA GLY A 240 8.22 -24.36 7.23
C GLY A 240 8.64 -22.90 7.39
N ALA A 241 8.45 -22.03 6.39
CA ALA A 241 8.75 -20.60 6.51
C ALA A 241 7.70 -19.88 7.37
N GLY A 242 6.42 -20.26 7.23
CA GLY A 242 5.35 -19.79 8.11
C GLY A 242 5.57 -20.23 9.56
N GLU A 243 5.91 -21.51 9.74
CA GLU A 243 6.17 -22.08 11.07
C GLU A 243 7.42 -21.47 11.73
N ARG A 244 8.52 -21.29 10.99
CA ARG A 244 9.74 -20.61 11.50
C ARG A 244 9.49 -19.14 11.86
N LYS A 245 8.66 -18.45 11.08
CA LYS A 245 8.25 -17.07 11.39
C LYS A 245 7.42 -17.03 12.67
N GLN A 246 6.50 -17.97 12.84
CA GLN A 246 5.70 -18.06 14.06
C GLN A 246 6.56 -18.40 15.28
N GLN A 247 7.47 -19.38 15.18
CA GLN A 247 8.42 -19.72 16.23
C GLN A 247 9.32 -18.53 16.62
N PHE A 248 9.78 -17.74 15.63
CA PHE A 248 10.57 -16.53 15.89
C PHE A 248 9.75 -15.44 16.60
N LEU A 249 8.49 -15.23 16.19
CA LEU A 249 7.58 -14.31 16.88
C LEU A 249 7.31 -14.78 18.31
N ASP A 250 7.06 -16.07 18.53
CA ASP A 250 6.82 -16.64 19.85
C ASP A 250 8.05 -16.51 20.78
N GLU A 251 9.26 -16.69 20.23
CA GLU A 251 10.52 -16.49 20.97
C GLU A 251 10.76 -15.01 21.30
N LEU A 252 10.47 -14.09 20.38
CA LEU A 252 10.47 -12.65 20.65
C LEU A 252 9.48 -12.28 21.75
N TRP A 253 8.29 -12.88 21.73
CA TRP A 253 7.26 -12.70 22.75
C TRP A 253 7.72 -13.20 24.12
N ARG A 254 8.36 -14.38 24.18
CA ARG A 254 8.94 -14.90 25.44
C ARG A 254 10.00 -13.96 26.00
N ARG A 255 10.89 -13.42 25.15
CA ARG A 255 11.94 -12.49 25.59
C ARG A 255 11.36 -11.16 26.10
N ALA A 256 10.40 -10.61 25.38
CA ALA A 256 9.68 -9.41 25.81
C ALA A 256 8.94 -9.65 27.14
N ALA A 257 8.32 -10.83 27.30
CA ALA A 257 7.64 -11.21 28.54
C ALA A 257 8.59 -11.28 29.74
N VAL A 258 9.76 -11.86 29.58
CA VAL A 258 10.78 -11.94 30.64
C VAL A 258 11.28 -10.54 31.02
N ALA A 259 11.54 -9.66 30.04
CA ALA A 259 11.96 -8.28 30.29
C ALA A 259 10.88 -7.49 31.05
N LEU A 260 9.62 -7.59 30.61
CA LEU A 260 8.50 -6.90 31.25
C LEU A 260 8.16 -7.44 32.65
N LYS A 261 8.40 -8.73 32.92
CA LYS A 261 8.30 -9.30 34.27
C LYS A 261 9.37 -8.74 35.19
N LYS A 262 10.61 -8.60 34.72
CA LYS A 262 11.71 -8.02 35.50
C LYS A 262 11.43 -6.57 35.89
N GLU A 263 10.68 -5.83 35.07
CA GLU A 263 10.26 -4.45 35.34
C GLU A 263 8.93 -4.33 36.11
N GLY A 264 8.28 -5.45 36.48
CA GLY A 264 6.97 -5.42 37.15
C GLY A 264 5.82 -4.91 36.28
N LYS A 265 6.00 -4.82 34.97
CA LYS A 265 5.03 -4.25 34.00
C LYS A 265 4.26 -5.33 33.22
N TRP A 266 4.56 -6.61 33.47
CA TRP A 266 3.99 -7.74 32.73
C TRP A 266 2.46 -7.80 32.78
N GLU A 267 1.84 -7.57 33.93
CA GLU A 267 0.37 -7.68 34.05
C GLU A 267 -0.37 -6.62 33.25
N LYS A 268 0.11 -5.36 33.28
CA LYS A 268 -0.49 -4.26 32.48
C LYS A 268 -0.39 -4.52 30.98
N PHE A 269 0.74 -5.07 30.53
CA PHE A 269 0.94 -5.40 29.13
C PHE A 269 0.12 -6.63 28.69
N ARG A 270 0.05 -7.66 29.54
CA ARG A 270 -0.78 -8.85 29.31
C ARG A 270 -2.26 -8.48 29.19
N ASP A 271 -2.75 -7.61 30.06
CA ASP A 271 -4.14 -7.11 30.03
C ASP A 271 -4.42 -6.30 28.76
N TYR A 272 -3.54 -5.36 28.42
CA TYR A 272 -3.63 -4.58 27.18
C TYR A 272 -3.70 -5.48 25.94
N TYR A 273 -2.84 -6.49 25.88
CA TYR A 273 -2.76 -7.40 24.75
C TYR A 273 -3.97 -8.34 24.65
N THR A 274 -4.42 -8.88 25.79
CA THR A 274 -5.59 -9.77 25.85
C THR A 274 -6.87 -9.03 25.45
N LYS A 275 -7.05 -7.80 25.93
CA LYS A 275 -8.17 -6.92 25.53
C LYS A 275 -8.15 -6.61 24.04
N ARG A 276 -6.97 -6.26 23.50
CA ARG A 276 -6.79 -5.95 22.07
C ARG A 276 -7.09 -7.13 21.15
N HIS A 277 -6.80 -8.36 21.57
CA HIS A 277 -7.02 -9.56 20.75
C HIS A 277 -8.37 -10.24 20.98
N ARG A 278 -9.07 -9.96 22.08
CA ARG A 278 -10.47 -10.40 22.29
C ARG A 278 -11.51 -9.49 21.64
N GLY A 279 -11.11 -8.32 21.14
CA GLY A 279 -12.05 -7.36 20.55
C GLY A 279 -12.94 -6.66 21.57
N GLU A 280 -12.59 -6.74 22.86
CA GLU A 280 -13.26 -6.00 23.94
C GLU A 280 -12.75 -4.56 23.94
N GLU A 281 -13.30 -3.73 23.05
CA GLU A 281 -13.29 -2.27 23.20
C GLU A 281 -14.55 -1.85 23.95
N ASP A 282 -14.51 -1.85 25.29
CA ASP A 282 -15.56 -1.24 26.11
C ASP A 282 -15.15 0.16 26.61
N ALA A 283 -15.78 1.15 25.99
CA ALA A 283 -16.86 1.94 26.62
C ALA A 283 -16.66 2.70 27.94
N ASP A 284 -15.45 2.93 28.45
CA ASP A 284 -15.29 3.84 29.62
C ASP A 284 -14.23 4.94 29.39
N GLU A 285 -14.69 6.05 28.83
CA GLU A 285 -14.15 7.36 29.19
C GLU A 285 -15.30 8.37 29.26
N GLN A 286 -16.07 8.31 30.35
CA GLN A 286 -16.97 9.38 30.76
C GLN A 286 -16.16 10.66 30.95
N ARG A 287 -16.19 11.51 29.91
CA ARG A 287 -15.66 12.86 29.98
C ARG A 287 -16.61 13.70 30.85
N PRO A 288 -16.15 14.35 31.94
CA PRO A 288 -17.03 15.14 32.78
C PRO A 288 -17.62 16.33 31.99
N ALA A 289 -18.94 16.49 32.11
CA ALA A 289 -19.70 17.54 31.45
C ALA A 289 -19.17 18.94 31.80
N LYS A 290 -18.87 19.73 30.77
CA LYS A 290 -18.50 21.15 30.91
C LYS A 290 -19.69 21.92 31.50
N LYS A 291 -19.53 22.43 32.73
CA LYS A 291 -20.45 23.41 33.33
C LYS A 291 -20.50 24.66 32.44
N LYS A 292 -21.69 24.99 31.93
CA LYS A 292 -21.99 26.29 31.31
C LYS A 292 -21.83 27.38 32.38
N LYS A 293 -20.96 28.38 32.14
CA LYS A 293 -21.00 29.65 32.86
C LYS A 293 -22.18 30.46 32.32
N THR A 294 -23.19 30.67 33.15
CA THR A 294 -24.19 31.74 33.01
C THR A 294 -23.63 33.01 33.63
N ALA A 295 -23.77 34.11 32.87
CA ALA A 295 -23.63 35.54 33.17
C ALA A 295 -22.51 35.97 34.13
#